data_AF-A0A955PQ32-F1
#
_entry.id   AF-A0A955PQ32-F1
#
_cell.length_a   1.000
_cell.length_b   1.000
_cell.length_c   1.000
_cell.angle_alpha   90.00
_cell.angle_beta   90.00
_cell.angle_gamma   90.00
#
_symmetry.space_group_name_H-M   'P 1'
#
loop_
_entity.id
_entity.type
_entity.pdbx_description
1 polymer ?
#
loop_
_entity_poly.entity_id
_entity_poly.type
_entity_poly.pdbx_seq_one_letter_code
_entity_poly.pdbx_strand_id
1 'polypeptide(L)'
;MNHTRKRRSDLSASRLLGSIVAIASVAVLLVLQGCTFFGVNRNWAREGIELGAEDRAKSNRLSRESLEVLYRENLLELYSQDPKKAFEVLVANILRDPVKQKDPARIFAAAEFANVLAERDAPPWNRRPFIKPRGHEAVHVTDQTKIMDFLENRKEILLYYGMASYLSFSYLTLVSEHLDAEAFKPQFRSACEIYNYSLEQSIRFHLDAAPFNPQSFYRLENGDQAVKTRFELVGFDWGREDFHEILMAEDFASDELGPTSQWKGLGVPLIGLRYRSPEEPDTYFPEVLAFPITALHIPQVGFDLEATESRDVIYLVNPWNKNSVQVGNLEIPIEADLSTPLDYTLNRTGFNSNQWKGFTGKDAAFKAKVFLIQPHRPGRIPIILCHGLLSSPGPWETLVNGLLDDPWIRERYEFWFVHYPTGKGLLLNAYDVKEALETTRRELDPAGTDAALDQMVFIGHSM
;
A
#
# COMPACT_ATOMS: atom_id res chain seq x y z
N MET A 1 -6.22 -62.34 57.61
CA MET A 1 -6.22 -60.89 57.32
C MET A 1 -4.90 -60.52 56.65
N ASN A 2 -4.96 -59.63 55.65
CA ASN A 2 -3.87 -58.92 54.96
C ASN A 2 -3.12 -59.64 53.81
N HIS A 3 -3.68 -59.58 52.60
CA HIS A 3 -2.89 -59.50 51.35
C HIS A 3 -3.68 -58.85 50.19
N THR A 4 -4.18 -57.62 50.35
CA THR A 4 -4.77 -56.84 49.23
C THR A 4 -4.60 -55.34 49.45
N ARG A 5 -3.39 -54.79 49.23
CA ARG A 5 -3.23 -53.32 49.18
C ARG A 5 -2.09 -52.77 48.31
N LYS A 6 -1.52 -53.57 47.40
CA LYS A 6 -0.33 -53.16 46.61
C LYS A 6 -0.53 -52.98 45.10
N ARG A 7 -1.76 -53.09 44.56
CA ARG A 7 -2.03 -53.00 43.10
C ARG A 7 -2.76 -51.74 42.62
N ARG A 8 -3.13 -50.80 43.50
CA ARG A 8 -3.87 -49.57 43.12
C ARG A 8 -2.99 -48.32 42.95
N SER A 9 -1.74 -48.33 43.40
CA SER A 9 -0.82 -47.17 43.30
C SER A 9 -0.09 -47.07 41.94
N ASP A 10 0.13 -48.19 41.25
CA ASP A 10 0.95 -48.20 40.03
C ASP A 10 0.18 -47.78 38.77
N LEU A 11 -1.15 -47.89 38.79
CA LEU A 11 -2.04 -47.46 37.70
C LEU A 11 -2.26 -45.93 37.68
N SER A 12 -2.13 -45.24 38.82
CA SER A 12 -2.21 -43.77 38.86
C SER A 12 -0.89 -43.13 38.45
N ALA A 13 0.24 -43.73 38.83
CA ALA A 13 1.57 -43.24 38.47
C ALA A 13 1.85 -43.38 36.95
N SER A 14 1.44 -44.49 36.33
CA SER A 14 1.58 -44.69 34.87
C SER A 14 0.68 -43.77 34.05
N ARG A 15 -0.52 -43.44 34.52
CA ARG A 15 -1.38 -42.42 33.90
C ARG A 15 -0.82 -41.01 34.08
N LEU A 16 -0.27 -40.68 35.25
CA LEU A 16 0.41 -39.40 35.47
C LEU A 16 1.65 -39.26 34.58
N LEU A 17 2.48 -40.30 34.48
CA LEU A 17 3.64 -40.29 33.58
C LEU A 17 3.22 -40.18 32.11
N GLY A 18 2.16 -40.88 31.68
CA GLY A 18 1.61 -40.74 30.34
C GLY A 18 1.12 -39.33 30.03
N SER A 19 0.45 -38.69 30.99
CA SER A 19 0.01 -37.28 30.87
C SER A 19 1.18 -36.31 30.88
N ILE A 20 2.21 -36.52 31.70
CA ILE A 20 3.41 -35.68 31.76
C ILE A 20 4.23 -35.82 30.47
N VAL A 21 4.38 -37.03 29.92
CA VAL A 21 5.05 -37.26 28.63
C VAL A 21 4.24 -36.67 27.49
N ALA A 22 2.91 -36.74 27.52
CA ALA A 22 2.06 -36.09 26.52
C ALA A 22 2.15 -34.55 26.60
N ILE A 23 2.12 -33.97 27.81
CA ILE A 23 2.29 -32.52 28.02
C ILE A 23 3.70 -32.07 27.62
N ALA A 24 4.74 -32.86 27.93
CA ALA A 24 6.11 -32.58 27.51
C ALA A 24 6.28 -32.73 25.99
N SER A 25 5.59 -33.68 25.35
CA SER A 25 5.60 -33.83 23.90
C SER A 25 4.87 -32.68 23.20
N VAL A 26 3.76 -32.20 23.77
CA VAL A 26 3.06 -31.00 23.31
C VAL A 26 3.90 -29.76 23.57
N ALA A 27 4.61 -29.65 24.69
CA ALA A 27 5.52 -28.54 24.97
C ALA A 27 6.74 -28.55 24.04
N VAL A 28 7.29 -29.72 23.71
CA VAL A 28 8.37 -29.87 22.72
C VAL A 28 7.85 -29.57 21.32
N LEU A 29 6.63 -29.99 20.97
CA LEU A 29 5.96 -29.56 19.73
C LEU A 29 5.72 -28.06 19.71
N LEU A 30 5.33 -27.42 20.82
CA LEU A 30 5.15 -25.97 20.93
C LEU A 30 6.49 -25.21 20.82
N VAL A 31 7.57 -25.77 21.34
CA VAL A 31 8.95 -25.22 21.21
C VAL A 31 9.51 -25.43 19.80
N LEU A 32 9.15 -26.53 19.12
CA LEU A 32 9.45 -26.76 17.70
C LEU A 32 8.47 -26.03 16.75
N GLN A 33 7.32 -25.56 17.27
CA GLN A 33 6.32 -24.71 16.60
C GLN A 33 6.55 -23.22 16.91
N GLY A 34 7.76 -22.82 17.31
CA GLY A 34 8.16 -21.43 17.04
C GLY A 34 7.93 -21.20 15.55
N CYS A 35 6.90 -20.42 15.20
CA CYS A 35 6.41 -20.24 13.84
C CYS A 35 7.60 -20.09 12.89
N THR A 36 7.95 -21.16 12.18
CA THR A 36 9.04 -21.09 11.22
C THR A 36 8.50 -20.29 10.06
N PHE A 37 8.85 -19.01 10.02
CA PHE A 37 8.66 -18.18 8.85
C PHE A 37 9.49 -18.79 7.72
N PHE A 38 8.82 -19.28 6.69
CA PHE A 38 9.44 -19.74 5.47
C PHE A 38 9.15 -18.70 4.38
N GLY A 39 10.12 -18.43 3.52
CA GLY A 39 10.01 -17.35 2.56
C GLY A 39 10.97 -17.55 1.39
N VAL A 40 10.70 -16.82 0.31
CA VAL A 40 11.62 -16.72 -0.82
C VAL A 40 12.37 -15.41 -0.66
N ASN A 41 13.71 -15.47 -0.67
CA ASN A 41 14.54 -14.28 -0.67
C ASN A 41 15.19 -14.11 -2.04
N ARG A 42 14.93 -12.98 -2.71
CA ARG A 42 15.62 -12.58 -3.93
C ARG A 42 16.63 -11.50 -3.58
N ASN A 43 17.91 -11.85 -3.68
CA ASN A 43 18.99 -10.87 -3.56
C ASN A 43 19.09 -10.07 -4.86
N TRP A 44 18.37 -8.96 -4.95
CA TRP A 44 18.63 -7.94 -5.97
C TRP A 44 19.78 -7.04 -5.49
N ALA A 45 20.75 -6.76 -6.36
CA ALA A 45 21.83 -5.81 -6.09
C ALA A 45 21.33 -4.34 -6.20
N ARG A 46 20.31 -3.96 -5.40
CA ARG A 46 19.67 -2.62 -5.47
C ARG A 46 19.97 -1.69 -4.29
N GLU A 47 20.54 -2.18 -3.18
CA GLU A 47 20.75 -1.39 -1.94
C GLU A 47 21.85 -0.30 -1.98
N GLY A 48 22.28 0.17 -3.16
CA GLY A 48 23.46 1.05 -3.27
C GLY A 48 23.23 2.53 -3.62
N ILE A 49 22.07 2.92 -4.17
CA ILE A 49 21.91 4.21 -4.88
C ILE A 49 20.80 5.12 -4.27
N GLU A 50 20.26 4.73 -3.12
CA GLU A 50 18.96 5.26 -2.65
C GLU A 50 19.06 6.35 -1.57
N LEU A 51 20.23 6.53 -0.93
CA LEU A 51 20.37 7.42 0.24
C LEU A 51 20.49 8.92 -0.06
N GLY A 52 20.58 9.35 -1.32
CA GLY A 52 20.92 10.75 -1.66
C GLY A 52 19.77 11.65 -2.10
N ALA A 53 18.60 11.09 -2.45
CA ALA A 53 17.66 11.78 -3.33
C ALA A 53 16.30 12.13 -2.69
N GLU A 54 15.74 11.25 -1.82
CA GLU A 54 14.60 11.62 -0.95
C GLU A 54 14.89 12.85 -0.08
N ASP A 55 16.15 13.07 0.26
CA ASP A 55 16.60 14.21 1.06
C ASP A 55 16.38 15.55 0.32
N ARG A 56 16.25 15.53 -1.01
CA ARG A 56 16.07 16.74 -1.83
C ARG A 56 14.64 17.25 -1.85
N ALA A 57 13.65 16.37 -2.03
CA ALA A 57 12.24 16.78 -1.93
C ALA A 57 11.89 17.26 -0.50
N LYS A 58 12.55 16.68 0.51
CA LYS A 58 12.48 17.09 1.92
C LYS A 58 13.39 18.30 2.23
N SER A 59 14.17 18.78 1.27
CA SER A 59 15.07 19.91 1.46
C SER A 59 14.34 21.24 1.33
N ASN A 60 14.64 22.18 2.22
CA ASN A 60 14.11 23.54 2.18
C ASN A 60 15.03 24.49 1.37
N ARG A 61 15.64 23.99 0.28
CA ARG A 61 16.61 24.74 -0.52
C ARG A 61 16.43 24.44 -2.00
N LEU A 62 16.50 25.50 -2.80
CA LEU A 62 16.62 25.38 -4.24
C LEU A 62 17.98 24.81 -4.62
N SER A 63 17.98 24.01 -5.67
CA SER A 63 19.19 23.51 -6.28
C SER A 63 19.97 24.59 -7.02
N ARG A 64 21.23 24.28 -7.33
CA ARG A 64 22.07 25.18 -8.10
C ARG A 64 21.43 25.50 -9.45
N GLU A 65 20.83 24.51 -10.10
CA GLU A 65 20.20 24.66 -11.40
C GLU A 65 18.97 25.57 -11.34
N SER A 66 18.12 25.42 -10.32
CA SER A 66 16.98 26.32 -10.09
C SER A 66 17.44 27.74 -9.74
N LEU A 67 18.55 27.89 -8.99
CA LEU A 67 19.15 29.19 -8.72
C LEU A 67 19.73 29.84 -10.00
N GLU A 68 20.29 29.05 -10.93
CA GLU A 68 20.74 29.54 -12.23
C GLU A 68 19.56 30.01 -13.10
N VAL A 69 18.40 29.34 -13.03
CA VAL A 69 17.17 29.82 -13.67
C VAL A 69 16.71 31.15 -13.06
N LEU A 70 16.66 31.25 -11.73
CA LEU A 70 16.32 32.50 -11.05
C LEU A 70 17.29 33.64 -11.40
N TYR A 71 18.59 33.35 -11.55
CA TYR A 71 19.58 34.32 -12.02
C TYR A 71 19.25 34.82 -13.43
N ARG A 72 18.94 33.93 -14.36
CA ARG A 72 18.58 34.28 -15.75
C ARG A 72 17.27 35.05 -15.86
N GLU A 73 16.33 34.79 -14.95
CA GLU A 73 15.06 35.52 -14.85
C GLU A 73 15.19 36.83 -14.03
N ASN A 74 16.39 37.16 -13.53
CA ASN A 74 16.67 38.33 -12.69
C ASN A 74 15.84 38.35 -11.38
N LEU A 75 15.67 37.17 -10.76
CA LEU A 75 14.84 36.96 -9.58
C LEU A 75 15.62 36.63 -8.30
N LEU A 76 16.95 36.53 -8.32
CA LEU A 76 17.72 36.17 -7.12
C LEU A 76 17.57 37.16 -5.96
N GLU A 77 17.60 38.47 -6.25
CA GLU A 77 17.42 39.49 -5.23
C GLU A 77 16.00 39.43 -4.66
N LEU A 78 14.99 39.35 -5.53
CA LEU A 78 13.60 39.21 -5.11
C LEU A 78 13.37 37.93 -4.31
N TYR A 79 13.97 36.80 -4.71
CA TYR A 79 13.89 35.54 -3.96
C TYR A 79 14.47 35.67 -2.55
N SER A 80 15.52 36.46 -2.36
CA SER A 80 16.11 36.69 -1.03
C SER A 80 15.24 37.57 -0.12
N GLN A 81 14.46 38.49 -0.70
CA GLN A 81 13.64 39.46 0.03
C GLN A 81 12.21 38.96 0.23
N ASP A 82 11.60 38.44 -0.82
CA ASP A 82 10.23 37.93 -0.89
C ASP A 82 10.15 36.70 -1.82
N PRO A 83 10.42 35.49 -1.28
CA PRO A 83 10.36 34.24 -2.03
C PRO A 83 9.01 33.98 -2.68
N LYS A 84 7.90 34.35 -2.01
CA LYS A 84 6.54 34.13 -2.54
C LYS A 84 6.34 35.01 -3.77
N LYS A 85 6.73 36.29 -3.69
CA LYS A 85 6.65 37.19 -4.84
C LYS A 85 7.56 36.78 -5.99
N ALA A 86 8.77 36.32 -5.68
CA ALA A 86 9.69 35.79 -6.70
C ALA A 86 9.09 34.60 -7.45
N PHE A 87 8.43 33.69 -6.74
CA PHE A 87 7.74 32.56 -7.33
C PHE A 87 6.58 32.99 -8.23
N GLU A 88 5.72 33.89 -7.77
CA GLU A 88 4.63 34.45 -8.60
C GLU A 88 5.16 35.06 -9.90
N VAL A 89 6.26 35.83 -9.83
CA VAL A 89 6.87 36.44 -11.02
C VAL A 89 7.48 35.39 -11.94
N LEU A 90 8.16 34.36 -11.40
CA LEU A 90 8.69 33.25 -12.19
C LEU A 90 7.57 32.55 -12.97
N VAL A 91 6.49 32.17 -12.29
CA VAL A 91 5.35 31.48 -12.88
C VAL A 91 4.66 32.36 -13.94
N ALA A 92 4.45 33.64 -13.64
CA ALA A 92 3.89 34.60 -14.60
C ALA A 92 4.79 34.79 -15.84
N ASN A 93 6.11 34.79 -15.67
CA ASN A 93 7.05 34.87 -16.79
C ASN A 93 6.99 33.62 -17.68
N ILE A 94 6.87 32.43 -17.07
CA ILE A 94 6.70 31.17 -17.81
C ILE A 94 5.40 31.21 -18.60
N LEU A 95 4.29 31.62 -17.97
CA LEU A 95 2.98 31.64 -18.62
C LEU A 95 2.88 32.62 -19.79
N ARG A 96 3.52 33.80 -19.69
CA ARG A 96 3.44 34.84 -20.72
C ARG A 96 4.23 34.53 -21.98
N ASP A 97 5.17 33.57 -21.93
CA ASP A 97 6.08 33.27 -23.03
C ASP A 97 5.98 31.79 -23.44
N PRO A 98 5.35 31.48 -24.60
CA PRO A 98 5.22 30.12 -25.10
C PRO A 98 6.54 29.36 -25.26
N VAL A 99 7.66 30.06 -25.45
CA VAL A 99 8.99 29.44 -25.51
C VAL A 99 9.41 28.97 -24.12
N LYS A 100 9.15 29.77 -23.08
CA LYS A 100 9.45 29.40 -21.68
C LYS A 100 8.58 28.27 -21.16
N GLN A 101 7.33 28.17 -21.61
CA GLN A 101 6.45 27.04 -21.28
C GLN A 101 7.00 25.69 -21.76
N LYS A 102 7.84 25.70 -22.80
CA LYS A 102 8.49 24.51 -23.36
C LYS A 102 9.93 24.32 -22.89
N ASP A 103 10.40 25.07 -21.90
CA ASP A 103 11.74 24.94 -21.35
C ASP A 103 11.74 24.06 -20.07
N PRO A 104 12.26 22.82 -20.14
CA PRO A 104 12.28 21.92 -18.98
C PRO A 104 13.00 22.51 -17.76
N ALA A 105 14.04 23.34 -17.94
CA ALA A 105 14.77 23.91 -16.82
C ALA A 105 13.89 24.88 -16.01
N ARG A 106 13.06 25.68 -16.70
CA ARG A 106 12.15 26.63 -16.07
C ARG A 106 10.99 25.94 -15.36
N ILE A 107 10.42 24.90 -15.99
CA ILE A 107 9.33 24.12 -15.38
C ILE A 107 9.84 23.36 -14.15
N PHE A 108 11.03 22.74 -14.23
CA PHE A 108 11.66 22.08 -13.08
C PHE A 108 11.94 23.08 -11.95
N ALA A 109 12.51 24.24 -12.26
CA ALA A 109 12.81 25.26 -11.25
C ALA A 109 11.53 25.76 -10.56
N ALA A 110 10.44 25.95 -11.31
CA ALA A 110 9.14 26.30 -10.73
C ALA A 110 8.60 25.17 -9.84
N ALA A 111 8.73 23.90 -10.24
CA ALA A 111 8.30 22.76 -9.43
C ALA A 111 9.06 22.67 -8.10
N GLU A 112 10.39 22.76 -8.14
CA GLU A 112 11.25 22.73 -6.95
C GLU A 112 10.98 23.94 -6.05
N PHE A 113 10.76 25.12 -6.63
CA PHE A 113 10.46 26.33 -5.87
C PHE A 113 9.08 26.25 -5.18
N ALA A 114 8.06 25.75 -5.85
CA ALA A 114 6.77 25.48 -5.23
C ALA A 114 6.91 24.52 -4.03
N ASN A 115 7.64 23.41 -4.19
CA ASN A 115 7.89 22.48 -3.09
C ASN A 115 8.64 23.14 -1.91
N VAL A 116 9.65 23.97 -2.18
CA VAL A 116 10.38 24.70 -1.15
C VAL A 116 9.48 25.70 -0.41
N LEU A 117 8.56 26.39 -1.11
CA LEU A 117 7.60 27.28 -0.45
C LEU A 117 6.64 26.50 0.46
N ALA A 118 6.15 25.34 0.00
CA ALA A 118 5.33 24.45 0.82
C ALA A 118 6.10 24.00 2.08
N GLU A 119 7.34 23.55 1.92
CA GLU A 119 8.20 23.06 3.03
C GLU A 119 8.61 24.13 4.04
N ARG A 120 8.58 25.42 3.68
CA ARG A 120 8.84 26.53 4.60
C ARG A 120 7.71 26.73 5.59
N ASP A 121 6.50 26.62 5.09
CA ASP A 121 5.29 26.92 5.83
C ASP A 121 4.68 25.64 6.45
N ALA A 122 5.06 24.45 5.96
CA ALA A 122 4.63 23.16 6.47
C ALA A 122 5.14 22.89 7.90
N PRO A 123 4.32 22.25 8.76
CA PRO A 123 4.70 21.99 10.13
C PRO A 123 5.82 20.93 10.23
N PRO A 124 6.69 20.97 11.25
CA PRO A 124 7.86 20.08 11.34
C PRO A 124 7.54 18.58 11.39
N TRP A 125 6.33 18.19 11.83
CA TRP A 125 5.90 16.79 11.87
C TRP A 125 5.52 16.24 10.49
N ASN A 126 5.32 17.10 9.49
CA ASN A 126 5.05 16.71 8.11
C ASN A 126 6.22 15.94 7.47
N ARG A 127 7.42 16.10 8.04
CA ARG A 127 8.65 15.39 7.61
C ARG A 127 8.81 13.99 8.18
N ARG A 128 7.91 13.55 9.07
CA ARG A 128 8.01 12.24 9.72
C ARG A 128 6.88 11.34 9.24
N PRO A 129 7.16 10.15 8.71
CA PRO A 129 6.12 9.15 8.59
C PRO A 129 5.61 8.82 9.99
N PHE A 130 4.29 8.80 10.14
CA PHE A 130 3.66 8.41 11.40
C PHE A 130 3.67 6.88 11.46
N ILE A 131 4.81 6.29 11.81
CA ILE A 131 4.93 4.83 11.92
C ILE A 131 4.01 4.36 13.06
N LYS A 132 2.90 3.70 12.71
CA LYS A 132 1.95 3.11 13.65
C LYS A 132 2.39 1.68 14.00
N PRO A 133 2.59 1.35 15.29
CA PRO A 133 2.93 -0.01 15.71
C PRO A 133 1.86 -1.04 15.34
N ARG A 134 2.28 -2.30 15.17
CA ARG A 134 1.41 -3.46 14.89
C ARG A 134 0.32 -3.58 15.97
N GLY A 135 -0.95 -3.59 15.56
CA GLY A 135 -2.11 -3.75 16.45
C GLY A 135 -2.78 -2.45 16.94
N HIS A 136 -2.38 -1.28 16.44
CA HIS A 136 -3.14 -0.04 16.68
C HIS A 136 -4.33 0.09 15.72
N GLU A 137 -5.55 0.18 16.28
CA GLU A 137 -6.70 0.72 15.57
C GLU A 137 -6.40 2.17 15.14
N ALA A 138 -6.91 2.60 13.99
CA ALA A 138 -6.71 3.93 13.45
C ALA A 138 -7.32 5.00 14.38
N VAL A 139 -6.60 5.41 15.41
CA VAL A 139 -7.00 6.54 16.25
C VAL A 139 -6.73 7.81 15.44
N HIS A 140 -7.78 8.41 14.89
CA HIS A 140 -7.74 9.76 14.35
C HIS A 140 -7.23 10.72 15.44
N VAL A 141 -6.24 11.55 15.10
CA VAL A 141 -5.56 12.46 16.05
C VAL A 141 -6.59 13.38 16.72
N THR A 142 -6.66 13.34 18.05
CA THR A 142 -7.67 14.04 18.88
C THR A 142 -7.17 15.36 19.51
N ASP A 143 -5.93 15.80 19.25
CA ASP A 143 -5.38 17.01 19.86
C ASP A 143 -5.80 18.29 19.10
N GLN A 144 -6.95 18.85 19.48
CA GLN A 144 -7.60 20.01 18.86
C GLN A 144 -6.77 21.31 18.91
N THR A 145 -5.80 21.43 19.81
CA THR A 145 -5.03 22.66 20.01
C THR A 145 -3.95 22.88 18.94
N LYS A 146 -3.35 21.81 18.41
CA LYS A 146 -2.41 21.89 17.26
C LYS A 146 -3.13 22.05 15.91
N ILE A 147 -4.42 21.70 15.88
CA ILE A 147 -5.27 21.78 14.68
C ILE A 147 -5.64 23.24 14.36
N MET A 148 -5.76 24.13 15.34
CA MET A 148 -6.24 25.51 15.10
C MET A 148 -5.21 26.43 14.42
N ASP A 149 -3.94 26.42 14.84
CA ASP A 149 -2.85 27.16 14.15
C ASP A 149 -2.56 26.60 12.74
N PHE A 150 -2.82 25.30 12.55
CA PHE A 150 -2.68 24.60 11.26
C PHE A 150 -3.70 25.07 10.22
N LEU A 151 -4.91 25.45 10.62
CA LEU A 151 -6.00 25.80 9.69
C LEU A 151 -5.78 27.14 8.96
N GLU A 152 -5.00 28.07 9.52
CA GLU A 152 -4.80 29.41 8.92
C GLU A 152 -3.94 29.37 7.65
N ASN A 153 -2.82 28.63 7.65
CA ASN A 153 -1.91 28.54 6.49
C ASN A 153 -2.10 27.29 5.62
N ARG A 154 -2.97 26.36 6.01
CA ARG A 154 -3.21 25.09 5.30
C ARG A 154 -3.50 25.25 3.82
N LYS A 155 -4.29 26.28 3.44
CA LYS A 155 -4.68 26.52 2.04
C LYS A 155 -3.47 26.84 1.17
N GLU A 156 -2.56 27.67 1.68
CA GLU A 156 -1.39 28.09 0.95
C GLU A 156 -0.37 26.95 0.82
N ILE A 157 -0.17 26.17 1.88
CA ILE A 157 0.68 24.97 1.86
C ILE A 157 0.15 23.95 0.82
N LEU A 158 -1.15 23.68 0.85
CA LEU A 158 -1.80 22.78 -0.12
C LEU A 158 -1.71 23.30 -1.55
N LEU A 159 -1.83 24.61 -1.75
CA LEU A 159 -1.65 25.24 -3.06
C LEU A 159 -0.24 24.97 -3.59
N TYR A 160 0.80 25.22 -2.79
CA TYR A 160 2.18 25.02 -3.23
C TYR A 160 2.54 23.55 -3.46
N TYR A 161 2.09 22.60 -2.62
CA TYR A 161 2.28 21.17 -2.90
C TYR A 161 1.53 20.74 -4.16
N GLY A 162 0.30 21.20 -4.37
CA GLY A 162 -0.46 20.92 -5.59
C GLY A 162 0.19 21.51 -6.85
N MET A 163 0.78 22.71 -6.75
CA MET A 163 1.58 23.28 -7.83
C MET A 163 2.86 22.49 -8.08
N ALA A 164 3.56 22.06 -7.02
CA ALA A 164 4.78 21.27 -7.14
C ALA A 164 4.53 19.91 -7.81
N SER A 165 3.46 19.21 -7.44
CA SER A 165 3.07 17.96 -8.11
C SER A 165 2.71 18.21 -9.58
N TYR A 166 1.87 19.21 -9.86
CA TYR A 166 1.46 19.56 -11.23
C TYR A 166 2.66 19.94 -12.13
N LEU A 167 3.54 20.81 -11.64
CA LEU A 167 4.71 21.30 -12.38
C LEU A 167 5.73 20.17 -12.59
N SER A 168 5.91 19.28 -11.62
CA SER A 168 6.77 18.11 -11.77
C SER A 168 6.23 17.15 -12.83
N PHE A 169 4.92 16.87 -12.86
CA PHE A 169 4.30 16.07 -13.91
C PHE A 169 4.43 16.72 -15.29
N SER A 170 4.25 18.04 -15.35
CA SER A 170 4.41 18.82 -16.58
C SER A 170 5.85 18.75 -17.11
N TYR A 171 6.85 18.84 -16.22
CA TYR A 171 8.24 18.61 -16.58
C TYR A 171 8.46 17.21 -17.17
N LEU A 172 7.94 16.15 -16.51
CA LEU A 172 8.04 14.77 -16.99
C LEU A 172 7.41 14.59 -18.39
N THR A 173 6.28 15.26 -18.64
CA THR A 173 5.61 15.26 -19.94
C THR A 173 6.47 15.93 -21.02
N LEU A 174 7.06 17.10 -20.72
CA LEU A 174 7.93 17.82 -21.67
C LEU A 174 9.17 17.02 -22.03
N VAL A 175 9.87 16.46 -21.04
CA VAL A 175 11.08 15.67 -21.29
C VAL A 175 10.80 14.33 -21.98
N SER A 176 9.56 13.84 -21.94
CA SER A 176 9.16 12.63 -22.67
C SER A 176 9.33 12.76 -24.19
N GLU A 177 9.32 13.98 -24.74
CA GLU A 177 9.59 14.24 -26.17
C GLU A 177 11.08 14.09 -26.54
N HIS A 178 11.98 14.11 -25.55
CA HIS A 178 13.44 14.17 -25.72
C HIS A 178 14.18 13.21 -24.78
N LEU A 179 13.66 12.00 -24.62
CA LEU A 179 14.09 11.04 -23.60
C LEU A 179 15.59 10.73 -23.59
N ASP A 180 16.18 10.53 -24.77
CA ASP A 180 17.57 10.10 -24.93
C ASP A 180 18.56 11.08 -24.28
N ALA A 181 18.18 12.36 -24.16
CA ALA A 181 19.02 13.41 -23.58
C ALA A 181 18.65 13.76 -22.13
N GLU A 182 17.41 13.54 -21.71
CA GLU A 182 16.88 14.05 -20.43
C GLU A 182 16.73 12.97 -19.35
N ALA A 183 16.44 11.70 -19.70
CA ALA A 183 16.08 10.66 -18.74
C ALA A 183 17.19 10.31 -17.73
N PHE A 184 18.46 10.51 -18.11
CA PHE A 184 19.63 10.24 -17.26
C PHE A 184 20.12 11.46 -16.48
N LYS A 185 19.46 12.62 -16.63
CA LYS A 185 19.82 13.81 -15.87
C LYS A 185 19.26 13.72 -14.45
N PRO A 186 19.97 14.23 -13.42
CA PRO A 186 19.49 14.22 -12.04
C PRO A 186 18.11 14.87 -11.84
N GLN A 187 17.77 15.87 -12.66
CA GLN A 187 16.49 16.58 -12.64
C GLN A 187 15.31 15.65 -12.91
N PHE A 188 15.48 14.64 -13.78
CA PHE A 188 14.41 13.66 -14.05
C PHE A 188 14.02 12.93 -12.78
N ARG A 189 15.00 12.37 -12.07
CA ARG A 189 14.79 11.70 -10.79
C ARG A 189 14.22 12.65 -9.74
N SER A 190 14.79 13.85 -9.60
CA SER A 190 14.30 14.84 -8.63
C SER A 190 12.88 15.30 -8.93
N ALA A 191 12.46 15.36 -10.19
CA ALA A 191 11.08 15.70 -10.55
C ALA A 191 10.12 14.59 -10.11
N CYS A 192 10.45 13.31 -10.30
CA CYS A 192 9.65 12.20 -9.77
C CYS A 192 9.54 12.27 -8.23
N GLU A 193 10.64 12.59 -7.54
CA GLU A 193 10.66 12.68 -6.08
C GLU A 193 9.84 13.86 -5.56
N ILE A 194 9.98 15.05 -6.16
CA ILE A 194 9.17 16.22 -5.83
C ILE A 194 7.70 15.93 -6.12
N TYR A 195 7.39 15.25 -7.23
CA TYR A 195 6.03 14.82 -7.56
C TYR A 195 5.45 13.91 -6.47
N ASN A 196 6.13 12.79 -6.16
CA ASN A 196 5.65 11.80 -5.20
C ASN A 196 5.47 12.45 -3.82
N TYR A 197 6.49 13.18 -3.35
CA TYR A 197 6.45 13.82 -2.04
C TYR A 197 5.35 14.88 -1.94
N SER A 198 5.25 15.79 -2.92
CA SER A 198 4.23 16.83 -2.89
C SER A 198 2.82 16.25 -2.95
N LEU A 199 2.61 15.20 -3.77
CA LEU A 199 1.34 14.48 -3.84
C LEU A 199 1.02 13.77 -2.52
N GLU A 200 2.01 13.13 -1.89
CA GLU A 200 1.86 12.49 -0.58
C GLU A 200 1.40 13.52 0.45
N GLN A 201 2.06 14.67 0.50
CA GLN A 201 1.67 15.73 1.42
C GLN A 201 0.26 16.21 1.13
N SER A 202 -0.07 16.51 -0.12
CA SER A 202 -1.45 16.89 -0.50
C SER A 202 -2.50 15.87 -0.05
N ILE A 203 -2.23 14.57 -0.18
CA ILE A 203 -3.14 13.49 0.28
C ILE A 203 -3.22 13.46 1.81
N ARG A 204 -2.09 13.52 2.53
CA ARG A 204 -2.05 13.54 4.00
C ARG A 204 -2.85 14.70 4.58
N PHE A 205 -2.57 15.92 4.11
CA PHE A 205 -3.30 17.12 4.51
C PHE A 205 -4.80 17.03 4.21
N HIS A 206 -5.20 16.27 3.17
CA HIS A 206 -6.60 16.02 2.86
C HIS A 206 -7.23 15.07 3.89
N LEU A 207 -6.61 13.90 4.11
CA LEU A 207 -7.09 12.86 5.02
C LEU A 207 -7.15 13.31 6.48
N ASP A 208 -6.26 14.23 6.90
CA ASP A 208 -6.29 14.81 8.25
C ASP A 208 -7.50 15.73 8.48
N ALA A 209 -8.05 16.35 7.43
CA ALA A 209 -9.13 17.31 7.57
C ALA A 209 -10.52 16.70 7.36
N ALA A 210 -10.61 15.63 6.57
CA ALA A 210 -11.86 14.93 6.32
C ALA A 210 -11.59 13.44 6.11
N PRO A 211 -12.45 12.56 6.64
CA PRO A 211 -12.36 11.14 6.34
C PRO A 211 -12.52 10.90 4.84
N PHE A 212 -11.88 9.83 4.36
CA PHE A 212 -11.98 9.41 2.96
C PHE A 212 -13.45 9.26 2.53
N ASN A 213 -13.77 9.78 1.34
CA ASN A 213 -15.09 9.63 0.75
C ASN A 213 -14.95 9.06 -0.68
N PRO A 214 -15.48 7.85 -0.95
CA PRO A 214 -15.35 7.19 -2.25
C PRO A 214 -16.08 7.92 -3.40
N GLN A 215 -16.91 8.92 -3.10
CA GLN A 215 -17.62 9.72 -4.09
C GLN A 215 -17.01 11.10 -4.32
N SER A 216 -16.07 11.55 -3.49
CA SER A 216 -15.46 12.88 -3.62
C SER A 216 -14.08 12.94 -2.98
N PHE A 217 -13.06 13.24 -3.79
CA PHE A 217 -11.80 13.77 -3.28
C PHE A 217 -11.92 15.29 -3.31
N TYR A 218 -11.64 16.01 -2.22
CA TYR A 218 -11.79 17.47 -2.24
C TYR A 218 -10.47 18.14 -2.65
N ARG A 219 -10.53 18.94 -3.70
CA ARG A 219 -9.52 19.98 -3.96
C ARG A 219 -9.98 21.26 -3.28
N LEU A 220 -9.05 21.98 -2.64
CA LEU A 220 -9.27 23.38 -2.27
C LEU A 220 -8.90 24.21 -3.50
N GLU A 221 -9.87 24.86 -4.14
CA GLU A 221 -9.58 25.92 -5.10
C GLU A 221 -9.64 27.29 -4.40
N ASN A 222 -9.06 28.30 -5.03
CA ASN A 222 -8.93 29.67 -4.53
C ASN A 222 -10.24 30.17 -3.87
N GLY A 223 -10.21 30.37 -2.55
CA GLY A 223 -11.30 30.93 -1.76
C GLY A 223 -12.42 29.93 -1.45
N ASP A 224 -12.45 29.41 -0.22
CA ASP A 224 -13.53 28.67 0.49
C ASP A 224 -14.37 27.61 -0.24
N GLN A 225 -14.15 27.36 -1.53
CA GLN A 225 -14.91 26.40 -2.32
C GLN A 225 -14.10 25.13 -2.48
N ALA A 226 -14.52 24.09 -1.75
CA ALA A 226 -14.05 22.74 -1.95
C ALA A 226 -14.67 22.21 -3.25
N VAL A 227 -13.88 22.10 -4.32
CA VAL A 227 -14.33 21.48 -5.57
C VAL A 227 -14.21 19.98 -5.44
N LYS A 228 -15.34 19.29 -5.63
CA LYS A 228 -15.38 17.83 -5.69
C LYS A 228 -14.59 17.36 -6.91
N THR A 229 -13.41 16.82 -6.68
CA THR A 229 -12.61 16.11 -7.67
C THR A 229 -13.04 14.65 -7.71
N ARG A 230 -12.99 14.05 -8.91
CA ARG A 230 -13.25 12.62 -9.11
C ARG A 230 -11.93 11.88 -9.07
N PHE A 231 -11.91 10.72 -8.41
CA PHE A 231 -10.85 9.75 -8.62
C PHE A 231 -11.33 8.63 -9.55
N GLU A 232 -10.39 8.07 -10.30
CA GLU A 232 -10.62 6.93 -11.18
C GLU A 232 -9.84 5.72 -10.67
N LEU A 233 -10.54 4.60 -10.52
CA LEU A 233 -9.92 3.33 -10.19
C LEU A 233 -9.37 2.69 -11.46
N VAL A 234 -8.11 2.26 -11.43
CA VAL A 234 -7.45 1.58 -12.56
C VAL A 234 -6.96 0.22 -12.10
N GLY A 235 -7.41 -0.83 -12.79
CA GLY A 235 -6.97 -2.20 -12.51
C GLY A 235 -7.60 -2.83 -11.28
N PHE A 236 -8.72 -2.29 -10.78
CA PHE A 236 -9.55 -2.89 -9.74
C PHE A 236 -10.75 -3.61 -10.35
N ASP A 237 -11.18 -4.71 -9.72
CA ASP A 237 -12.40 -5.44 -10.09
C ASP A 237 -13.62 -4.93 -9.30
N TRP A 238 -13.39 -4.12 -8.27
CA TRP A 238 -14.42 -3.48 -7.44
C TRP A 238 -14.69 -2.02 -7.83
N GLY A 239 -15.87 -1.56 -7.43
CA GLY A 239 -16.29 -0.17 -7.58
C GLY A 239 -15.64 0.75 -6.56
N ARG A 240 -15.96 2.04 -6.63
CA ARG A 240 -15.40 3.04 -5.70
C ARG A 240 -15.97 2.88 -4.30
N GLU A 241 -17.25 2.56 -4.24
CA GLU A 241 -18.08 2.29 -3.08
C GLU A 241 -17.63 1.08 -2.25
N ASP A 242 -16.86 0.16 -2.84
CA ASP A 242 -16.26 -0.95 -2.11
C ASP A 242 -15.09 -0.51 -1.21
N PHE A 243 -14.49 0.65 -1.48
CA PHE A 243 -13.42 1.22 -0.68
C PHE A 243 -13.99 2.19 0.35
N HIS A 244 -13.72 1.89 1.62
CA HIS A 244 -14.29 2.60 2.75
C HIS A 244 -13.28 3.54 3.41
N GLU A 245 -12.00 3.19 3.37
CA GLU A 245 -10.91 4.03 3.89
C GLU A 245 -9.68 3.95 3.00
N ILE A 246 -8.87 5.01 3.06
CA ILE A 246 -7.54 5.06 2.47
C ILE A 246 -6.55 5.47 3.55
N LEU A 247 -5.44 4.75 3.63
CA LEU A 247 -4.35 5.00 4.56
C LEU A 247 -3.04 5.20 3.80
N MET A 248 -2.11 5.95 4.38
CA MET A 248 -0.75 6.09 3.85
C MET A 248 0.03 4.80 4.09
N ALA A 249 0.56 4.15 3.05
CA ALA A 249 1.30 2.90 3.24
C ALA A 249 2.53 3.09 4.14
N GLU A 250 3.27 4.18 3.95
CA GLU A 250 4.45 4.54 4.72
C GLU A 250 4.20 4.60 6.25
N ASP A 251 2.99 4.99 6.69
CA ASP A 251 2.64 5.05 8.12
C ASP A 251 2.46 3.67 8.76
N PHE A 252 2.38 2.62 7.95
CA PHE A 252 2.10 1.27 8.38
C PHE A 252 3.19 0.27 7.97
N ALA A 253 4.21 0.73 7.24
CA ALA A 253 5.38 -0.05 6.85
C ALA A 253 6.05 -0.68 8.09
N SER A 254 6.54 -1.90 7.93
CA SER A 254 7.16 -2.67 9.00
C SER A 254 8.47 -3.27 8.52
N ASP A 255 9.55 -3.01 9.27
CA ASP A 255 10.87 -3.64 9.05
C ASP A 255 10.87 -5.14 9.40
N GLU A 256 9.78 -5.67 9.97
CA GLU A 256 9.67 -7.08 10.35
C GLU A 256 9.37 -8.01 9.15
N LEU A 257 8.86 -7.45 8.05
CA LEU A 257 8.73 -8.18 6.78
C LEU A 257 10.12 -8.26 6.15
N GLY A 258 10.63 -9.47 5.88
CA GLY A 258 11.97 -9.69 5.32
C GLY A 258 12.22 -8.99 3.97
N PRO A 259 12.34 -9.71 2.83
CA PRO A 259 12.41 -9.02 1.54
C PRO A 259 11.08 -8.29 1.29
N THR A 260 11.13 -7.00 0.95
CA THR A 260 9.95 -6.18 0.66
C THR A 260 9.62 -6.22 -0.84
N SER A 261 8.35 -6.43 -1.16
CA SER A 261 7.78 -6.39 -2.51
C SER A 261 7.36 -4.95 -2.82
N GLN A 262 8.37 -4.10 -2.83
CA GLN A 262 8.28 -2.66 -2.98
C GLN A 262 9.22 -2.23 -4.11
N TRP A 263 8.79 -1.28 -4.93
CA TRP A 263 9.66 -0.69 -5.93
C TRP A 263 9.33 0.79 -6.13
N LYS A 264 10.38 1.58 -6.35
CA LYS A 264 10.28 3.01 -6.62
C LYS A 264 9.77 3.29 -8.03
N GLY A 265 9.05 4.40 -8.18
CA GLY A 265 8.45 4.81 -9.44
C GLY A 265 7.72 6.14 -9.29
N LEU A 266 6.71 6.39 -10.13
CA LEU A 266 5.84 7.56 -10.02
C LEU A 266 4.59 7.24 -9.19
N GLY A 267 4.20 8.16 -8.31
CA GLY A 267 3.00 8.07 -7.48
C GLY A 267 3.26 7.75 -6.03
N VAL A 268 2.17 7.71 -5.25
CA VAL A 268 2.22 7.55 -3.79
C VAL A 268 1.58 6.23 -3.39
N PRO A 269 2.30 5.31 -2.74
CA PRO A 269 1.72 4.09 -2.19
C PRO A 269 0.75 4.37 -1.05
N LEU A 270 -0.43 3.77 -1.14
CA LEU A 270 -1.54 3.85 -0.19
C LEU A 270 -2.09 2.46 0.08
N ILE A 271 -2.86 2.34 1.17
CA ILE A 271 -3.64 1.16 1.53
C ILE A 271 -5.12 1.50 1.34
N GLY A 272 -5.82 0.77 0.47
CA GLY A 272 -7.28 0.86 0.38
C GLY A 272 -7.94 -0.19 1.26
N LEU A 273 -8.79 0.21 2.20
CA LEU A 273 -9.53 -0.73 3.04
C LEU A 273 -10.93 -0.97 2.48
N ARG A 274 -11.27 -2.25 2.34
CA ARG A 274 -12.61 -2.73 2.04
C ARG A 274 -13.17 -3.47 3.25
N TYR A 275 -14.33 -3.02 3.72
CA TYR A 275 -15.12 -3.74 4.70
C TYR A 275 -16.13 -4.64 3.99
N ARG A 276 -16.30 -5.86 4.50
CA ARG A 276 -17.30 -6.77 3.95
C ARG A 276 -18.70 -6.18 4.14
N SER A 277 -19.47 -6.12 3.05
CA SER A 277 -20.88 -5.69 3.14
C SER A 277 -21.67 -6.68 3.99
N PRO A 278 -22.48 -6.20 4.96
CA PRO A 278 -23.41 -7.05 5.70
C PRO A 278 -24.63 -7.47 4.86
N GLU A 279 -24.91 -6.75 3.76
CA GLU A 279 -26.09 -6.96 2.91
C GLU A 279 -25.80 -7.95 1.76
N GLU A 280 -24.59 -7.90 1.20
CA GLU A 280 -24.09 -8.82 0.16
C GLU A 280 -22.79 -9.47 0.65
N PRO A 281 -22.88 -10.49 1.54
CA PRO A 281 -21.71 -11.06 2.17
C PRO A 281 -20.90 -11.88 1.16
N ASP A 282 -19.83 -11.29 0.65
CA ASP A 282 -18.80 -12.04 -0.07
C ASP A 282 -17.98 -12.84 0.93
N THR A 283 -18.32 -14.12 1.05
CA THR A 283 -17.78 -15.00 2.09
C THR A 283 -16.34 -15.45 1.87
N TYR A 284 -15.77 -15.15 0.68
CA TYR A 284 -14.40 -15.51 0.32
C TYR A 284 -13.35 -14.51 0.80
N PHE A 285 -13.73 -13.27 1.06
CA PHE A 285 -12.80 -12.24 1.56
C PHE A 285 -12.87 -12.16 3.08
N PRO A 286 -11.81 -11.72 3.79
CA PRO A 286 -11.90 -11.38 5.22
C PRO A 286 -12.88 -10.23 5.50
N GLU A 287 -13.16 -9.97 6.78
CA GLU A 287 -14.06 -8.88 7.21
C GLU A 287 -13.51 -7.50 6.82
N VAL A 288 -12.19 -7.34 6.98
CA VAL A 288 -11.44 -6.18 6.48
C VAL A 288 -10.38 -6.71 5.54
N LEU A 289 -10.26 -6.10 4.36
CA LEU A 289 -9.26 -6.45 3.36
C LEU A 289 -8.52 -5.18 2.92
N ALA A 290 -7.19 -5.24 2.92
CA ALA A 290 -6.34 -4.12 2.57
C ALA A 290 -5.70 -4.35 1.20
N PHE A 291 -5.83 -3.35 0.32
CA PHE A 291 -5.34 -3.36 -1.05
C PHE A 291 -4.17 -2.42 -1.25
N PRO A 292 -3.18 -2.81 -2.07
CA PRO A 292 -2.20 -1.86 -2.54
C PRO A 292 -2.86 -0.91 -3.53
N ILE A 293 -2.60 0.38 -3.33
CA ILE A 293 -3.01 1.45 -4.22
C ILE A 293 -1.80 2.33 -4.50
N THR A 294 -1.59 2.73 -5.74
CA THR A 294 -0.71 3.84 -6.08
C THR A 294 -1.56 5.02 -6.53
N ALA A 295 -1.50 6.13 -5.80
CA ALA A 295 -2.15 7.37 -6.20
C ALA A 295 -1.27 8.15 -7.19
N LEU A 296 -1.90 8.61 -8.28
CA LEU A 296 -1.31 9.46 -9.30
C LEU A 296 -2.23 10.65 -9.53
N HIS A 297 -1.68 11.85 -9.49
CA HIS A 297 -2.35 13.05 -9.98
C HIS A 297 -1.93 13.28 -11.44
N ILE A 298 -2.87 13.12 -12.38
CA ILE A 298 -2.62 13.34 -13.82
C ILE A 298 -3.44 14.57 -14.27
N PRO A 299 -2.76 15.65 -14.67
CA PRO A 299 -3.39 16.80 -15.30
C PRO A 299 -4.04 16.43 -16.64
N GLN A 300 -5.34 16.70 -16.81
CA GLN A 300 -6.06 16.34 -18.05
C GLN A 300 -5.93 17.37 -19.19
N VAL A 301 -5.47 18.58 -18.88
CA VAL A 301 -5.18 19.60 -19.88
C VAL A 301 -3.68 19.87 -19.83
N GLY A 302 -3.00 19.83 -20.98
CA GLY A 302 -1.61 20.24 -21.07
C GLY A 302 -1.41 21.61 -20.43
N PHE A 303 -0.26 21.82 -19.78
CA PHE A 303 0.15 23.00 -19.02
C PHE A 303 -0.79 24.23 -19.14
N ASP A 304 -1.77 24.34 -18.25
CA ASP A 304 -2.69 25.47 -18.16
C ASP A 304 -2.78 25.93 -16.69
N LEU A 305 -1.98 26.94 -16.35
CA LEU A 305 -1.99 27.55 -15.02
C LEU A 305 -3.07 28.65 -14.89
N GLU A 306 -3.80 28.96 -15.96
CA GLU A 306 -4.97 29.86 -15.94
C GLU A 306 -6.28 29.10 -15.72
N ALA A 307 -6.27 27.75 -15.80
CA ALA A 307 -7.43 26.91 -15.54
C ALA A 307 -7.98 27.14 -14.13
N THR A 308 -9.14 27.79 -14.05
CA THR A 308 -9.88 28.03 -12.79
C THR A 308 -10.77 26.86 -12.39
N GLU A 309 -10.95 25.87 -13.26
CA GLU A 309 -11.63 24.60 -12.97
C GLU A 309 -10.68 23.45 -13.29
N SER A 310 -10.11 22.88 -12.25
CA SER A 310 -9.27 21.69 -12.37
C SER A 310 -10.09 20.48 -12.83
N ARG A 311 -9.94 20.07 -14.09
CA ARG A 311 -10.39 18.73 -14.57
C ARG A 311 -9.42 17.61 -14.19
N ASP A 312 -8.43 17.90 -13.36
CA ASP A 312 -7.44 16.93 -12.93
C ASP A 312 -8.10 15.75 -12.22
N VAL A 313 -7.63 14.55 -12.53
CA VAL A 313 -8.13 13.30 -11.96
C VAL A 313 -7.03 12.69 -11.11
N ILE A 314 -7.40 12.26 -9.90
CA ILE A 314 -6.55 11.38 -9.11
C ILE A 314 -6.83 9.95 -9.55
N TYR A 315 -5.85 9.30 -10.13
CA TYR A 315 -5.92 7.88 -10.46
C TYR A 315 -5.46 7.08 -9.25
N LEU A 316 -6.28 6.15 -8.81
CA LEU A 316 -5.91 5.13 -7.84
C LEU A 316 -5.67 3.85 -8.64
N VAL A 317 -4.41 3.44 -8.73
CA VAL A 317 -3.98 2.32 -9.56
C VAL A 317 -3.68 1.11 -8.69
N ASN A 318 -4.14 -0.07 -9.09
CA ASN A 318 -3.79 -1.33 -8.43
C ASN A 318 -2.44 -1.87 -8.99
N PRO A 319 -1.35 -1.82 -8.20
CA PRO A 319 -0.04 -2.27 -8.66
C PRO A 319 0.08 -3.78 -8.88
N TRP A 320 -0.89 -4.60 -8.44
CA TRP A 320 -0.94 -6.01 -8.84
C TRP A 320 -1.21 -6.19 -10.33
N ASN A 321 -1.90 -5.24 -10.96
CA ASN A 321 -2.45 -5.40 -12.31
C ASN A 321 -1.90 -4.39 -13.32
N LYS A 322 -1.31 -3.30 -12.84
CA LYS A 322 -0.65 -2.27 -13.65
C LYS A 322 0.63 -1.86 -12.96
N ASN A 323 1.76 -1.94 -13.64
CA ASN A 323 3.09 -1.62 -13.09
C ASN A 323 3.68 -0.32 -13.65
N SER A 324 3.01 0.31 -14.61
CA SER A 324 3.45 1.52 -15.31
C SER A 324 2.28 2.41 -15.67
N VAL A 325 2.59 3.68 -15.96
CA VAL A 325 1.66 4.68 -16.49
C VAL A 325 2.31 5.42 -17.65
N GLN A 326 1.50 5.81 -18.63
CA GLN A 326 1.95 6.61 -19.76
C GLN A 326 1.98 8.09 -19.37
N VAL A 327 3.13 8.74 -19.53
CA VAL A 327 3.35 10.18 -19.33
C VAL A 327 3.95 10.74 -20.61
N GLY A 328 3.13 11.43 -21.41
CA GLY A 328 3.50 11.81 -22.78
C GLY A 328 3.92 10.58 -23.59
N ASN A 329 5.14 10.56 -24.12
CA ASN A 329 5.68 9.41 -24.88
C ASN A 329 6.44 8.40 -24.00
N LEU A 330 6.49 8.58 -22.68
CA LEU A 330 7.21 7.73 -21.75
C LEU A 330 6.28 6.77 -21.00
N GLU A 331 6.66 5.50 -20.93
CA GLU A 331 6.12 4.56 -19.96
C GLU A 331 6.96 4.61 -18.68
N ILE A 332 6.41 5.21 -17.61
CA ILE A 332 7.08 5.34 -16.32
C ILE A 332 6.56 4.25 -15.38
N PRO A 333 7.42 3.46 -14.71
CA PRO A 333 7.00 2.56 -13.66
C PRO A 333 6.27 3.31 -12.54
N ILE A 334 5.16 2.77 -12.03
CA ILE A 334 4.49 3.35 -10.86
C ILE A 334 5.21 2.92 -9.59
N GLU A 335 5.27 3.78 -8.58
CA GLU A 335 5.77 3.39 -7.25
C GLU A 335 4.76 2.44 -6.60
N ALA A 336 5.21 1.35 -5.99
CA ALA A 336 4.30 0.39 -5.39
C ALA A 336 4.81 -0.18 -4.07
N ASP A 337 3.85 -0.45 -3.20
CA ASP A 337 4.04 -1.20 -1.97
C ASP A 337 3.00 -2.32 -1.89
N LEU A 338 3.42 -3.55 -2.17
CA LEU A 338 2.57 -4.74 -2.03
C LEU A 338 2.67 -5.35 -0.62
N SER A 339 3.74 -5.04 0.11
CA SER A 339 4.07 -5.66 1.39
C SER A 339 3.20 -5.12 2.51
N THR A 340 3.07 -3.79 2.61
CA THR A 340 2.35 -3.19 3.73
C THR A 340 0.85 -3.52 3.73
N PRO A 341 0.12 -3.46 2.59
CA PRO A 341 -1.29 -3.89 2.56
C PRO A 341 -1.47 -5.39 2.84
N LEU A 342 -0.50 -6.23 2.44
CA LEU A 342 -0.51 -7.66 2.76
C LEU A 342 -0.36 -7.88 4.26
N ASP A 343 0.62 -7.25 4.93
CA ASP A 343 0.75 -7.32 6.41
C ASP A 343 -0.46 -6.75 7.12
N TYR A 344 -1.00 -5.65 6.61
CA TYR A 344 -2.21 -5.09 7.16
C TYR A 344 -3.34 -6.13 7.11
N THR A 345 -3.59 -6.74 5.94
CA THR A 345 -4.59 -7.80 5.77
C THR A 345 -4.33 -8.98 6.69
N LEU A 346 -3.12 -9.53 6.70
CA LEU A 346 -2.85 -10.79 7.40
C LEU A 346 -2.76 -10.61 8.92
N ASN A 347 -2.27 -9.48 9.40
CA ASN A 347 -1.92 -9.32 10.82
C ASN A 347 -2.71 -8.25 11.57
N ARG A 348 -3.37 -7.32 10.89
CA ARG A 348 -4.04 -6.17 11.53
C ARG A 348 -5.57 -6.19 11.40
N THR A 349 -6.13 -7.04 10.54
CA THR A 349 -7.59 -7.21 10.37
C THR A 349 -8.20 -8.30 11.25
N GLY A 350 -7.40 -8.95 12.10
CA GLY A 350 -7.83 -10.13 12.86
C GLY A 350 -7.78 -11.45 12.08
N PHE A 351 -7.28 -11.45 10.84
CA PHE A 351 -7.02 -12.67 10.04
C PHE A 351 -6.06 -13.66 10.74
N ASN A 352 -5.13 -13.15 11.55
CA ASN A 352 -4.22 -13.94 12.40
C ASN A 352 -4.71 -14.05 13.88
N SER A 353 -5.94 -13.64 14.19
CA SER A 353 -6.42 -13.60 15.58
C SER A 353 -6.70 -14.99 16.16
N ASN A 354 -6.76 -15.06 17.50
CA ASN A 354 -7.18 -16.24 18.26
C ASN A 354 -8.57 -16.79 17.86
N GLN A 355 -9.37 -16.05 17.08
CA GLN A 355 -10.64 -16.54 16.51
C GLN A 355 -10.44 -17.72 15.54
N TRP A 356 -9.22 -17.91 15.02
CA TRP A 356 -8.88 -18.98 14.09
C TRP A 356 -8.26 -20.21 14.81
N LYS A 357 -8.11 -20.18 16.15
CA LYS A 357 -7.56 -21.30 16.93
C LYS A 357 -8.64 -22.33 17.29
N GLY A 358 -8.88 -23.29 16.40
CA GLY A 358 -9.86 -24.37 16.57
C GLY A 358 -9.45 -25.57 17.46
N PHE A 359 -8.70 -25.35 18.55
CA PHE A 359 -8.16 -26.47 19.36
C PHE A 359 -9.05 -26.92 20.52
N THR A 360 -9.97 -26.08 21.00
CA THR A 360 -10.89 -26.48 22.07
C THR A 360 -12.17 -27.06 21.47
N GLY A 361 -12.78 -28.06 22.12
CA GLY A 361 -13.92 -28.80 21.58
C GLY A 361 -15.18 -27.98 21.26
N LYS A 362 -15.24 -26.70 21.62
CA LYS A 362 -16.30 -25.77 21.20
C LYS A 362 -15.96 -25.02 19.90
N ASP A 363 -14.69 -24.90 19.55
CA ASP A 363 -14.19 -24.21 18.35
C ASP A 363 -14.00 -25.16 17.16
N ALA A 364 -14.09 -26.48 17.37
CA ALA A 364 -14.01 -27.51 16.32
C ALA A 364 -15.27 -27.62 15.43
N ALA A 365 -16.24 -26.72 15.59
CA ALA A 365 -17.58 -26.84 15.01
C ALA A 365 -17.71 -26.23 13.59
N PHE A 366 -16.73 -25.48 13.09
CA PHE A 366 -16.82 -24.88 11.75
C PHE A 366 -16.24 -25.79 10.65
N LYS A 367 -16.74 -25.67 9.42
CA LYS A 367 -16.19 -26.34 8.23
C LYS A 367 -15.00 -25.56 7.66
N ALA A 368 -14.13 -26.25 6.93
CA ALA A 368 -13.05 -25.57 6.24
C ALA A 368 -13.59 -24.48 5.28
N LYS A 369 -12.82 -23.42 5.10
CA LYS A 369 -13.12 -22.28 4.22
C LYS A 369 -11.91 -21.90 3.41
N VAL A 370 -12.15 -21.36 2.22
CA VAL A 370 -11.14 -20.76 1.35
C VAL A 370 -11.26 -19.25 1.47
N PHE A 371 -10.14 -18.57 1.68
CA PHE A 371 -10.05 -17.13 1.75
C PHE A 371 -9.15 -16.59 0.64
N LEU A 372 -9.64 -15.55 -0.02
CA LEU A 372 -8.93 -14.83 -1.07
C LEU A 372 -8.46 -13.47 -0.52
N ILE A 373 -7.29 -13.03 -0.98
CA ILE A 373 -6.76 -11.68 -0.71
C ILE A 373 -6.90 -10.74 -1.92
N GLN A 374 -7.39 -11.26 -3.05
CA GLN A 374 -7.71 -10.53 -4.26
C GLN A 374 -8.86 -11.25 -5.01
N PRO A 375 -9.65 -10.57 -5.84
CA PRO A 375 -10.63 -11.20 -6.71
C PRO A 375 -9.97 -12.21 -7.64
N HIS A 376 -10.68 -13.32 -7.87
CA HIS A 376 -10.25 -14.32 -8.85
C HIS A 376 -10.24 -13.70 -10.25
N ARG A 377 -9.18 -14.00 -11.01
CA ARG A 377 -9.07 -13.59 -12.41
C ARG A 377 -8.91 -14.81 -13.33
N PRO A 378 -9.72 -14.91 -14.40
CA PRO A 378 -9.62 -16.01 -15.33
C PRO A 378 -8.20 -16.21 -15.87
N GLY A 379 -7.74 -17.47 -15.88
CA GLY A 379 -6.41 -17.83 -16.37
C GLY A 379 -5.30 -17.74 -15.32
N ARG A 380 -5.58 -17.31 -14.09
CA ARG A 380 -4.63 -17.39 -12.97
C ARG A 380 -4.78 -18.71 -12.22
N ILE A 381 -3.65 -19.39 -12.01
CA ILE A 381 -3.59 -20.66 -11.30
C ILE A 381 -3.61 -20.41 -9.78
N PRO A 382 -4.56 -20.97 -9.03
CA PRO A 382 -4.57 -20.83 -7.58
C PRO A 382 -3.41 -21.57 -6.92
N ILE A 383 -2.69 -20.87 -6.05
CA ILE A 383 -1.77 -21.45 -5.07
C ILE A 383 -2.53 -21.55 -3.75
N ILE A 384 -2.84 -22.79 -3.37
CA ILE A 384 -3.60 -23.12 -2.16
C ILE A 384 -2.62 -23.25 -1.00
N LEU A 385 -2.75 -22.38 -0.01
CA LEU A 385 -1.92 -22.32 1.18
C LEU A 385 -2.67 -22.90 2.36
N CYS A 386 -2.27 -24.10 2.79
CA CYS A 386 -2.93 -24.86 3.85
C CYS A 386 -2.07 -24.89 5.11
N HIS A 387 -2.53 -24.21 6.18
CA HIS A 387 -1.79 -24.11 7.43
C HIS A 387 -1.77 -25.42 8.24
N GLY A 388 -0.84 -25.53 9.20
CA GLY A 388 -0.71 -26.69 10.07
C GLY A 388 -1.49 -26.59 11.39
N LEU A 389 -1.23 -27.54 12.30
CA LEU A 389 -1.81 -27.62 13.64
C LEU A 389 -1.58 -26.34 14.45
N LEU A 390 -2.62 -25.84 15.14
CA LEU A 390 -2.59 -24.64 16.00
C LEU A 390 -2.13 -23.35 15.30
N SER A 391 -2.15 -23.33 13.98
CA SER A 391 -1.69 -22.22 13.17
C SER A 391 -2.85 -21.43 12.58
N SER A 392 -2.51 -20.29 11.97
CA SER A 392 -3.38 -19.43 11.18
C SER A 392 -2.76 -19.27 9.79
N PRO A 393 -3.38 -18.51 8.88
CA PRO A 393 -2.76 -18.15 7.61
C PRO A 393 -1.50 -17.27 7.72
N GLY A 394 -1.27 -16.60 8.87
CA GLY A 394 -0.21 -15.61 9.06
C GLY A 394 1.21 -16.05 8.65
N PRO A 395 1.67 -17.28 8.95
CA PRO A 395 3.02 -17.73 8.60
C PRO A 395 3.33 -17.77 7.10
N TRP A 396 2.30 -17.74 6.23
CA TRP A 396 2.47 -17.68 4.78
C TRP A 396 2.83 -16.28 4.27
N GLU A 397 2.72 -15.25 5.11
CA GLU A 397 2.98 -13.86 4.75
C GLU A 397 4.32 -13.68 4.04
N THR A 398 5.42 -14.17 4.63
CA THR A 398 6.76 -14.02 4.04
C THR A 398 6.88 -14.73 2.69
N LEU A 399 6.24 -15.89 2.54
CA LEU A 399 6.21 -16.61 1.27
C LEU A 399 5.43 -15.82 0.22
N VAL A 400 4.19 -15.43 0.53
CA VAL A 400 3.33 -14.69 -0.40
C VAL A 400 3.99 -13.38 -0.80
N ASN A 401 4.55 -12.64 0.17
CA ASN A 401 5.25 -11.40 -0.10
C ASN A 401 6.39 -11.64 -1.09
N GLY A 402 7.32 -12.57 -0.82
CA GLY A 402 8.45 -12.84 -1.70
C GLY A 402 8.06 -13.35 -3.10
N LEU A 403 6.92 -14.04 -3.23
CA LEU A 403 6.41 -14.46 -4.53
C LEU A 403 5.72 -13.31 -5.30
N LEU A 404 5.08 -12.38 -4.61
CA LEU A 404 4.49 -11.18 -5.22
C LEU A 404 5.55 -10.23 -5.80
N ASP A 405 6.81 -10.30 -5.36
CA ASP A 405 7.90 -9.54 -6.00
C ASP A 405 8.12 -9.94 -7.47
N ASP A 406 7.78 -11.18 -7.85
CA ASP A 406 7.94 -11.66 -9.22
C ASP A 406 6.75 -11.29 -10.11
N PRO A 407 6.92 -10.43 -11.14
CA PRO A 407 5.85 -10.10 -12.08
C PRO A 407 5.29 -11.33 -12.80
N TRP A 408 6.13 -12.32 -13.13
CA TRP A 408 5.68 -13.53 -13.80
C TRP A 408 4.73 -14.36 -12.94
N ILE A 409 4.94 -14.36 -11.63
CA ILE A 409 4.04 -15.03 -10.67
C ILE A 409 2.76 -14.21 -10.53
N ARG A 410 2.84 -12.89 -10.31
CA ARG A 410 1.67 -12.02 -10.17
C ARG A 410 0.72 -12.06 -11.36
N GLU A 411 1.26 -12.23 -12.56
CA GLU A 411 0.47 -12.29 -13.78
C GLU A 411 -0.26 -13.64 -13.95
N ARG A 412 0.26 -14.73 -13.37
CA ARG A 412 -0.17 -16.11 -13.66
C ARG A 412 -0.75 -16.87 -12.48
N TYR A 413 -0.53 -16.41 -11.25
CA TYR A 413 -0.94 -17.10 -10.04
C TYR A 413 -1.71 -16.16 -9.13
N GLU A 414 -2.51 -16.77 -8.25
CA GLU A 414 -3.21 -16.09 -7.17
C GLU A 414 -3.14 -16.93 -5.89
N PHE A 415 -3.19 -16.27 -4.74
CA PHE A 415 -2.97 -16.93 -3.44
C PHE A 415 -4.29 -17.11 -2.70
N TRP A 416 -4.61 -18.36 -2.37
CA TRP A 416 -5.80 -18.73 -1.62
C TRP A 416 -5.39 -19.36 -0.30
N PHE A 417 -5.98 -18.93 0.79
CA PHE A 417 -5.69 -19.42 2.13
C PHE A 417 -6.79 -20.37 2.58
N VAL A 418 -6.42 -21.58 2.93
CA VAL A 418 -7.36 -22.55 3.50
C VAL A 418 -7.32 -22.41 5.01
N HIS A 419 -8.51 -22.24 5.59
CA HIS A 419 -8.72 -22.29 7.03
C HIS A 419 -9.54 -23.51 7.42
N TYR A 420 -9.08 -24.29 8.39
CA TYR A 420 -9.83 -25.41 8.92
C TYR A 420 -9.59 -25.58 10.43
N PRO A 421 -10.53 -26.19 11.17
CA PRO A 421 -10.35 -26.45 12.59
C PRO A 421 -9.31 -27.54 12.83
N THR A 422 -8.19 -27.17 13.42
CA THR A 422 -7.07 -28.10 13.64
C THR A 422 -7.39 -29.21 14.65
N GLY A 423 -8.45 -29.08 15.44
CA GLY A 423 -8.93 -30.09 16.39
C GLY A 423 -9.79 -31.21 15.80
N LYS A 424 -10.21 -31.12 14.53
CA LYS A 424 -10.89 -32.22 13.82
C LYS A 424 -9.90 -33.31 13.38
N GLY A 425 -10.38 -34.53 13.19
CA GLY A 425 -9.56 -35.63 12.68
C GLY A 425 -9.07 -35.37 11.24
N LEU A 426 -7.84 -35.79 10.93
CA LEU A 426 -7.17 -35.50 9.64
C LEU A 426 -8.04 -35.81 8.41
N LEU A 427 -8.70 -36.97 8.38
CA LEU A 427 -9.55 -37.37 7.25
C LEU A 427 -10.79 -36.47 7.09
N LEU A 428 -11.36 -36.00 8.19
CA LEU A 428 -12.49 -35.06 8.15
C LEU A 428 -12.03 -33.69 7.69
N ASN A 429 -10.86 -33.22 8.13
CA ASN A 429 -10.27 -31.98 7.62
C ASN A 429 -9.94 -32.07 6.13
N ALA A 430 -9.37 -33.18 5.66
CA ALA A 430 -9.10 -33.39 4.25
C ALA A 430 -10.39 -33.38 3.41
N TYR A 431 -11.46 -34.01 3.92
CA TYR A 431 -12.78 -33.96 3.28
C TYR A 431 -13.33 -32.53 3.24
N ASP A 432 -13.34 -31.82 4.38
CA ASP A 432 -13.87 -30.46 4.47
C ASP A 432 -13.08 -29.48 3.57
N VAL A 433 -11.75 -29.60 3.52
CA VAL A 433 -10.89 -28.76 2.65
C VAL A 433 -11.18 -29.04 1.19
N LYS A 434 -11.29 -30.32 0.81
CA LYS A 434 -11.67 -30.70 -0.55
C LYS A 434 -13.04 -30.15 -0.94
N GLU A 435 -14.04 -30.32 -0.08
CA GLU A 435 -15.39 -29.80 -0.29
C GLU A 435 -15.40 -28.28 -0.43
N ALA A 436 -14.60 -27.57 0.37
CA ALA A 436 -14.45 -26.13 0.28
C ALA A 436 -13.86 -25.70 -1.07
N LEU A 437 -12.75 -26.32 -1.51
CA LEU A 437 -12.11 -26.03 -2.79
C LEU A 437 -13.03 -26.33 -4.00
N GLU A 438 -13.71 -27.49 -3.98
CA GLU A 438 -14.67 -27.86 -5.03
C GLU A 438 -15.88 -26.92 -5.08
N THR A 439 -16.29 -26.38 -3.94
CA THR A 439 -17.36 -25.37 -3.87
C THR A 439 -16.88 -24.03 -4.41
N THR A 440 -15.71 -23.55 -3.96
CA THR A 440 -15.10 -22.31 -4.45
C THR A 440 -14.90 -22.33 -5.96
N ARG A 441 -14.36 -23.44 -6.51
CA ARG A 441 -14.22 -23.61 -7.96
C ARG A 441 -15.57 -23.50 -8.70
N ARG A 442 -16.61 -24.19 -8.24
CA ARG A 442 -17.93 -24.15 -8.89
C ARG A 442 -18.60 -22.79 -8.81
N GLU A 443 -18.35 -22.03 -7.75
CA GLU A 443 -18.93 -20.69 -7.57
C GLU A 443 -18.17 -19.63 -8.39
N LEU A 444 -16.84 -19.72 -8.47
CA LEU A 444 -16.02 -18.77 -9.25
C LEU A 444 -16.09 -19.00 -10.76
N ASP A 445 -16.22 -20.25 -11.21
CA ASP A 445 -16.39 -20.60 -12.63
C ASP A 445 -17.51 -21.65 -12.82
N PRO A 446 -18.78 -21.24 -12.74
CA PRO A 446 -19.93 -22.14 -12.90
C PRO A 446 -20.00 -22.80 -14.28
N ALA A 447 -19.45 -22.15 -15.30
CA ALA A 447 -19.45 -22.63 -16.68
C ALA A 447 -18.33 -23.64 -16.96
N GLY A 448 -17.32 -23.74 -16.09
CA GLY A 448 -16.18 -24.63 -16.30
C GLY A 448 -15.27 -24.19 -17.45
N THR A 449 -15.18 -22.89 -17.70
CA THR A 449 -14.42 -22.32 -18.81
C THR A 449 -12.99 -21.90 -18.43
N ASP A 450 -12.71 -21.72 -17.14
CA ASP A 450 -11.36 -21.38 -16.68
C ASP A 450 -10.56 -22.64 -16.30
N ALA A 451 -9.76 -23.10 -17.27
CA ALA A 451 -8.89 -24.25 -17.07
C ALA A 451 -7.81 -24.01 -16.00
N ALA A 452 -7.45 -22.77 -15.67
CA ALA A 452 -6.41 -22.49 -14.68
C ALA A 452 -6.84 -22.90 -13.27
N LEU A 453 -8.13 -22.81 -12.96
CA LEU A 453 -8.67 -23.29 -11.70
C LEU A 453 -8.59 -24.81 -11.54
N ASP A 454 -8.38 -25.57 -12.61
CA ASP A 454 -8.19 -27.02 -12.55
C ASP A 454 -6.70 -27.42 -12.46
N GLN A 455 -5.81 -26.42 -12.34
CA GLN A 455 -4.36 -26.58 -12.22
C GLN A 455 -3.81 -26.14 -10.85
N MET A 456 -4.67 -26.09 -9.83
CA MET A 456 -4.33 -25.58 -8.49
C MET A 456 -3.05 -26.23 -7.94
N VAL A 457 -2.16 -25.40 -7.39
CA VAL A 457 -0.93 -25.83 -6.72
C VAL A 457 -1.18 -25.84 -5.21
N PHE A 458 -1.10 -27.01 -4.58
CA PHE A 458 -1.34 -27.13 -3.14
C PHE A 458 -0.03 -27.11 -2.35
N ILE A 459 0.09 -26.19 -1.41
CA ILE A 459 1.22 -26.06 -0.48
C ILE A 459 0.69 -26.23 0.94
N GLY A 460 1.07 -27.33 1.58
CA GLY A 460 0.77 -27.60 2.99
C GLY A 460 2.00 -27.45 3.87
N HIS A 461 1.81 -27.01 5.11
CA HIS A 461 2.88 -26.96 6.11
C HIS A 461 2.52 -27.79 7.34
N SER A 462 3.40 -28.72 7.69
CA SER A 462 3.32 -29.59 8.88
C SER A 462 2.27 -30.72 8.79
N MET A 463 1.02 -30.48 9.21
CA MET A 463 -0.07 -31.47 9.24
C MET A 463 -0.82 -31.49 7.92
#